data_AF-A0A351I4W7-F1
#
_entry.id   AF-A0A351I4W7-F1
#
_cell.length_a   1.000
_cell.length_b   1.000
_cell.length_c   1.000
_cell.angle_alpha   90.00
_cell.angle_beta   90.00
_cell.angle_gamma   90.00
#
_symmetry.space_group_name_H-M   'P 1'
#
loop_
_entity.id
_entity.type
_entity.pdbx_description
1 polymer ?
#
loop_
_entity_poly.entity_id
_entity_poly.type
_entity_poly.pdbx_seq_one_letter_code
_entity_poly.pdbx_strand_id
1 'polypeptide(L)'
;MRQFIVGKDRTVEYIQALDALRALMAVQGSDVVSRAYAEVVADEHREDFAKSRGLKQSDGRRCVQRLIGKQCNLHDCAPPAGDHDTLWVKDGKPALYLMQPYGLTWDDMKKLVTFCERHGLRAQVDTWPSFHFPGWVLSIEIEKEVAR
;
A
#
# COMPACT_ATOMS: atom_id res chain seq x y z
N MET A 1 -1.69 0.71 -19.12
CA MET A 1 -0.54 1.64 -18.97
C MET A 1 -1.07 2.95 -18.43
N ARG A 2 -0.59 3.45 -17.29
CA ARG A 2 -0.97 4.79 -16.79
C ARG A 2 -0.25 5.85 -17.64
N GLN A 3 -0.94 6.90 -18.04
CA GLN A 3 -0.42 8.01 -18.85
C GLN A 3 -0.94 9.34 -18.30
N PHE A 4 -0.22 10.43 -18.55
CA PHE A 4 -0.72 11.77 -18.22
C PHE A 4 -1.92 12.13 -19.09
N ILE A 5 -2.87 12.89 -18.53
CA ILE A 5 -3.97 13.48 -19.30
C ILE A 5 -3.42 14.63 -20.15
N VAL A 6 -3.70 14.60 -21.46
CA VAL A 6 -3.11 15.52 -22.45
C VAL A 6 -4.17 16.15 -23.35
N GLY A 7 -3.81 17.29 -23.94
CA GLY A 7 -4.61 17.96 -24.97
C GLY A 7 -6.04 18.27 -24.52
N LYS A 8 -7.01 17.91 -25.37
CA LYS A 8 -8.44 18.20 -25.20
C LYS A 8 -9.09 17.49 -24.00
N ASP A 9 -8.44 16.48 -23.42
CA ASP A 9 -8.99 15.71 -22.30
C ASP A 9 -8.71 16.38 -20.94
N ARG A 10 -7.94 17.47 -20.93
CA ARG A 10 -7.76 18.30 -19.73
C ARG A 10 -8.99 19.18 -19.53
N THR A 11 -9.77 18.87 -18.50
CA THR A 11 -10.89 19.72 -18.08
C THR A 11 -10.40 21.02 -17.45
N VAL A 12 -11.31 21.98 -17.24
CA VAL A 12 -11.00 23.25 -16.57
C VAL A 12 -10.48 22.99 -15.15
N GLU A 13 -11.11 22.08 -14.42
CA GLU A 13 -10.75 21.70 -13.05
C GLU A 13 -9.36 21.04 -13.02
N TYR A 14 -9.05 20.19 -14.00
CA TYR A 14 -7.73 19.58 -14.11
C TYR A 14 -6.63 20.64 -14.31
N ILE A 15 -6.88 21.62 -15.17
CA ILE A 15 -5.94 22.72 -15.41
C ILE A 15 -5.76 23.57 -14.14
N GLN A 16 -6.86 23.93 -13.48
CA GLN A 16 -6.83 24.68 -12.22
C GLN A 16 -6.04 23.96 -11.12
N ALA A 17 -6.22 22.63 -11.00
CA ALA A 17 -5.47 21.82 -10.07
C ALA A 17 -3.97 21.85 -10.38
N LEU A 18 -3.58 21.68 -11.65
CA LEU A 18 -2.17 21.78 -12.05
C LEU A 18 -1.56 23.15 -11.74
N ASP A 19 -2.30 24.24 -11.99
CA ASP A 19 -1.80 25.59 -11.74
C ASP A 19 -1.66 25.87 -10.24
N ALA A 20 -2.60 25.42 -9.42
CA ALA A 20 -2.50 25.49 -7.96
C ALA A 20 -1.30 24.71 -7.43
N LEU A 21 -1.08 23.48 -7.92
CA LEU A 21 0.07 22.65 -7.52
C LEU A 21 1.41 23.27 -7.95
N ARG A 22 1.48 23.88 -9.14
CA ARG A 22 2.67 24.62 -9.60
C ARG A 22 2.95 25.85 -8.76
N ALA A 23 1.91 26.62 -8.42
CA ALA A 23 2.05 27.78 -7.53
C ALA A 23 2.55 27.36 -6.15
N LEU A 24 1.99 26.28 -5.58
CA LEU A 24 2.44 25.71 -4.32
C LEU A 24 3.91 25.24 -4.40
N MET A 25 4.29 24.58 -5.49
CA MET A 25 5.67 24.13 -5.74
C MET A 25 6.66 25.29 -5.75
N ALA A 26 6.31 26.41 -6.37
CA ALA A 26 7.18 27.58 -6.49
C ALA A 26 7.49 28.24 -5.13
N VAL A 27 6.58 28.10 -4.16
CA VAL A 27 6.71 28.73 -2.84
C VAL A 27 7.24 27.76 -1.78
N GLN A 28 6.79 26.51 -1.80
CA GLN A 28 7.04 25.54 -0.72
C GLN A 28 7.79 24.28 -1.17
N GLY A 29 8.12 24.17 -2.46
CA GLY A 29 8.85 23.03 -3.02
C GLY A 29 8.00 21.78 -3.25
N SER A 30 8.65 20.74 -3.76
CA SER A 30 8.00 19.50 -4.22
C SER A 30 7.51 18.58 -3.08
N ASP A 31 8.11 18.65 -1.89
CA ASP A 31 7.67 17.86 -0.72
C ASP A 31 6.25 18.24 -0.31
N VAL A 32 5.97 19.54 -0.17
CA VAL A 32 4.64 20.04 0.20
C VAL A 32 3.59 19.71 -0.86
N VAL A 33 3.93 19.80 -2.15
CA VAL A 33 3.05 19.36 -3.24
C VAL A 33 2.71 17.88 -3.14
N SER A 34 3.70 17.04 -2.80
CA SER A 34 3.48 15.60 -2.63
C SER A 34 2.56 15.30 -1.45
N ARG A 35 2.70 16.02 -0.34
CA ARG A 35 1.81 15.92 0.83
C ARG A 35 0.38 16.34 0.50
N ALA A 36 0.22 17.47 -0.20
CA ALA A 36 -1.10 17.94 -0.63
C ALA A 36 -1.80 16.93 -1.54
N TYR A 37 -1.07 16.33 -2.49
CA TYR A 37 -1.61 15.24 -3.30
C TYR A 37 -1.99 14.02 -2.46
N ALA A 38 -1.09 13.57 -1.58
CA ALA A 38 -1.32 12.42 -0.70
C ALA A 38 -2.56 12.59 0.17
N GLU A 39 -2.76 13.78 0.77
CA GLU A 39 -3.91 14.10 1.61
C GLU A 39 -5.24 13.99 0.86
N VAL A 40 -5.27 14.37 -0.43
CA VAL A 40 -6.48 14.29 -1.25
C VAL A 40 -6.84 12.86 -1.62
N VAL A 41 -5.86 12.00 -1.91
CA VAL A 41 -6.12 10.70 -2.55
C VAL A 41 -5.94 9.49 -1.62
N ALA A 42 -5.34 9.65 -0.44
CA ALA A 42 -5.01 8.53 0.44
C ALA A 42 -6.25 7.72 0.85
N ASP A 43 -7.30 8.37 1.34
CA ASP A 43 -8.50 7.66 1.79
C ASP A 43 -9.28 7.06 0.62
N GLU A 44 -9.39 7.76 -0.52
CA GLU A 44 -10.00 7.23 -1.73
C GLU A 44 -9.27 5.98 -2.23
N HIS A 45 -7.93 6.01 -2.29
CA HIS A 45 -7.12 4.84 -2.66
C HIS A 45 -7.33 3.66 -1.72
N ARG A 46 -7.44 3.92 -0.41
CA ARG A 46 -7.70 2.88 0.59
C ARG A 46 -9.10 2.28 0.40
N GLU A 47 -10.10 3.11 0.17
CA GLU A 47 -11.48 2.68 -0.07
C GLU A 47 -11.63 1.89 -1.37
N ASP A 48 -11.04 2.37 -2.47
CA ASP A 48 -11.06 1.69 -3.76
C ASP A 48 -10.37 0.32 -3.68
N PHE A 49 -9.25 0.25 -2.98
CA PHE A 49 -8.59 -1.02 -2.72
C PHE A 49 -9.49 -1.99 -1.93
N ALA A 50 -10.10 -1.51 -0.85
CA ALA A 50 -11.03 -2.30 -0.04
C ALA A 50 -12.21 -2.81 -0.87
N LYS A 51 -12.87 -1.92 -1.61
CA LYS A 51 -14.05 -2.20 -2.45
C LYS A 51 -13.71 -3.18 -3.57
N SER A 52 -12.62 -2.95 -4.30
CA SER A 52 -12.23 -3.78 -5.46
C SER A 52 -11.89 -5.23 -5.09
N ARG A 53 -11.46 -5.49 -3.85
CA ARG A 53 -11.11 -6.84 -3.39
C ARG A 53 -12.13 -7.47 -2.44
N GLY A 54 -13.17 -6.72 -2.05
CA GLY A 54 -14.15 -7.13 -1.04
C GLY A 54 -13.51 -7.32 0.34
N LEU A 55 -12.60 -6.42 0.70
CA LEU A 55 -11.83 -6.45 1.94
C LEU A 55 -12.33 -5.41 2.93
N LYS A 56 -12.16 -5.68 4.22
CA LYS A 56 -12.29 -4.70 5.30
C LYS A 56 -10.99 -4.65 6.09
N GLN A 57 -10.50 -3.47 6.42
CA GLN A 57 -9.34 -3.34 7.29
C GLN A 57 -9.71 -3.81 8.71
N SER A 58 -8.82 -4.57 9.34
CA SER A 58 -8.98 -5.04 10.71
C SER A 58 -8.55 -3.97 11.70
N ASP A 59 -9.40 -3.70 12.70
CA ASP A 59 -9.05 -2.86 13.87
C ASP A 59 -8.25 -3.63 14.93
N GLY A 60 -8.09 -4.95 14.75
CA GLY A 60 -7.36 -5.81 15.67
C GLY A 60 -5.86 -5.79 15.45
N ARG A 61 -5.15 -6.60 16.23
CA ARG A 61 -3.69 -6.74 16.10
C ARG A 61 -3.31 -7.17 14.68
N ARG A 62 -2.44 -6.36 14.06
CA ARG A 62 -1.81 -6.64 12.77
C ARG A 62 -0.70 -7.67 12.99
N CYS A 63 -0.94 -8.88 12.54
CA CYS A 63 -0.03 -10.00 12.73
C CYS A 63 -0.18 -10.95 11.54
N VAL A 64 0.92 -11.17 10.82
CA VAL A 64 0.91 -12.00 9.62
C VAL A 64 0.59 -13.48 9.93
N GLN A 65 0.89 -13.95 11.14
CA GLN A 65 0.54 -15.31 11.60
C GLN A 65 -0.98 -15.57 11.56
N ARG A 66 -1.81 -14.51 11.64
CA ARG A 66 -3.26 -14.62 11.53
C ARG A 66 -3.70 -15.09 10.13
N LEU A 67 -2.94 -14.80 9.08
CA LEU A 67 -3.21 -15.27 7.71
C LEU A 67 -3.15 -16.79 7.61
N ILE A 68 -2.31 -17.42 8.43
CA ILE A 68 -2.11 -18.87 8.46
C ILE A 68 -2.80 -19.55 9.65
N GLY A 69 -3.71 -18.84 10.33
CA GLY A 69 -4.51 -19.38 11.44
C GLY A 69 -3.71 -19.67 12.71
N LYS A 70 -2.48 -19.16 12.84
CA LYS A 70 -1.65 -19.32 14.04
C LYS A 70 -1.88 -18.18 15.02
N GLN A 71 -1.67 -18.48 16.29
CA GLN A 71 -1.60 -17.43 17.32
C GLN A 71 -0.38 -16.54 17.07
N CYS A 72 -0.48 -15.29 17.51
CA CYS A 72 0.60 -14.34 17.35
C CYS A 72 1.82 -14.74 18.18
N ASN A 73 2.96 -14.94 17.51
CA ASN A 73 4.27 -15.03 18.14
C ASN A 73 5.00 -13.69 17.94
N LEU A 74 5.33 -12.99 19.02
CA LEU A 74 6.00 -11.68 19.00
C LEU A 74 7.31 -11.67 18.19
N HIS A 75 7.97 -12.81 18.04
CA HIS A 75 9.26 -12.91 17.35
C HIS A 75 9.15 -13.14 15.83
N ASP A 76 7.97 -13.50 15.32
CA ASP A 76 7.79 -13.92 13.91
C ASP A 76 6.45 -13.39 13.34
N CYS A 77 5.90 -12.33 13.94
CA CYS A 77 4.61 -11.75 13.59
C CYS A 77 4.67 -10.60 12.57
N ALA A 78 5.86 -10.08 12.31
CA ALA A 78 6.10 -8.96 11.39
C ALA A 78 7.04 -9.42 10.25
N PRO A 79 6.64 -9.26 8.99
CA PRO A 79 7.53 -9.50 7.86
C PRO A 79 8.69 -8.50 7.84
N PRO A 80 9.83 -8.84 7.20
CA PRO A 80 10.92 -7.91 6.95
C PRO A 80 10.47 -6.67 6.16
N ALA A 81 11.15 -5.54 6.39
CA ALA A 81 10.75 -4.23 5.86
C ALA A 81 9.30 -3.83 6.17
N GLY A 82 8.76 -4.32 7.29
CA GLY A 82 7.44 -3.96 7.78
C GLY A 82 7.38 -2.49 8.17
N ASP A 83 6.57 -1.74 7.43
CA ASP A 83 6.29 -0.34 7.66
C ASP A 83 4.86 -0.02 7.21
N HIS A 84 4.19 0.87 7.93
CA HIS A 84 2.79 1.26 7.71
C HIS A 84 1.86 0.06 7.42
N ASP A 85 1.98 -0.97 8.24
CA ASP A 85 1.31 -2.23 8.02
C ASP A 85 -0.19 -2.17 8.34
N THR A 86 -0.96 -2.99 7.63
CA THR A 86 -2.39 -3.17 7.83
C THR A 86 -2.75 -4.64 7.62
N LEU A 87 -3.74 -5.12 8.37
CA LEU A 87 -4.30 -6.46 8.17
C LEU A 87 -5.72 -6.30 7.64
N TRP A 88 -6.04 -7.05 6.60
CA TRP A 88 -7.31 -7.01 5.90
C TRP A 88 -8.04 -8.34 6.02
N VAL A 89 -9.35 -8.27 6.20
CA VAL A 89 -10.22 -9.43 6.36
C VAL A 89 -11.20 -9.52 5.19
N LYS A 90 -11.53 -10.75 4.81
CA LYS A 90 -12.57 -11.12 3.85
C LYS A 90 -13.48 -12.14 4.52
N ASP A 91 -14.80 -11.91 4.48
CA ASP A 91 -15.79 -12.82 5.07
C ASP A 91 -15.47 -13.21 6.54
N GLY A 92 -15.01 -12.24 7.33
CA GLY A 92 -14.65 -12.43 8.74
C GLY A 92 -13.29 -13.10 8.99
N LYS A 93 -12.53 -13.46 7.95
CA LYS A 93 -11.24 -14.15 8.07
C LYS A 93 -10.08 -13.26 7.58
N PRO A 94 -8.91 -13.29 8.25
CA PRO A 94 -7.70 -12.66 7.74
C PRO A 94 -7.38 -13.17 6.32
N ALA A 95 -7.20 -12.24 5.38
CA ALA A 95 -7.02 -12.55 3.95
C ALA A 95 -5.72 -11.96 3.39
N LEU A 96 -5.36 -10.76 3.83
CA LEU A 96 -4.21 -10.02 3.31
C LEU A 96 -3.50 -9.26 4.42
N TYR A 97 -2.17 -9.29 4.43
CA TYR A 97 -1.33 -8.39 5.20
C TYR A 97 -0.62 -7.45 4.24
N LEU A 98 -0.80 -6.15 4.40
CA LEU A 98 -0.30 -5.14 3.49
C LEU A 98 0.68 -4.23 4.21
N MET A 99 1.84 -3.97 3.60
CA MET A 99 2.87 -3.05 4.10
C MET A 99 3.11 -1.96 3.06
N GLN A 100 3.49 -0.77 3.51
CA GLN A 100 3.78 0.38 2.64
C GLN A 100 5.08 1.07 3.03
N PRO A 101 6.24 0.42 2.83
CA PRO A 101 7.52 0.99 3.21
C PRO A 101 7.98 2.11 2.27
N TYR A 102 8.67 3.09 2.85
CA TYR A 102 9.40 4.13 2.10
C TYR A 102 10.66 3.61 1.39
N GLY A 103 11.11 2.40 1.73
CA GLY A 103 12.29 1.80 1.12
C GLY A 103 12.26 0.28 1.19
N LEU A 104 12.84 -0.35 0.18
CA LEU A 104 12.95 -1.81 0.10
C LEU A 104 14.33 -2.15 -0.46
N THR A 105 15.25 -2.59 0.41
CA THR A 105 16.61 -2.93 -0.02
C THR A 105 16.69 -4.33 -0.63
N TRP A 106 17.79 -4.63 -1.32
CA TRP A 106 18.07 -5.98 -1.82
C TRP A 106 18.02 -7.05 -0.72
N ASP A 107 18.56 -6.74 0.46
CA ASP A 107 18.56 -7.66 1.59
C ASP A 107 17.16 -7.84 2.20
N ASP A 108 16.34 -6.79 2.21
CA ASP A 108 14.95 -6.89 2.65
C ASP A 108 14.14 -7.78 1.72
N MET A 109 14.32 -7.64 0.40
CA MET A 109 13.65 -8.49 -0.58
C MET A 109 14.01 -9.97 -0.38
N LYS A 110 15.29 -10.31 -0.19
CA LYS A 110 15.72 -11.68 0.11
C LYS A 110 15.09 -12.20 1.39
N LYS A 111 15.13 -11.41 2.47
CA LYS A 111 14.53 -11.78 3.76
C LYS A 111 13.02 -11.97 3.65
N LEU A 112 12.33 -11.14 2.87
CA LEU A 112 10.89 -11.23 2.64
C LEU A 112 10.54 -12.52 1.90
N VAL A 113 11.29 -12.88 0.85
CA VAL A 113 11.09 -14.16 0.15
C VAL A 113 11.27 -15.34 1.11
N THR A 114 12.38 -15.39 1.86
CA THR A 114 12.62 -16.46 2.84
C THR A 114 11.55 -16.49 3.94
N PHE A 115 11.06 -15.33 4.37
CA PHE A 115 9.96 -15.23 5.32
C PHE A 115 8.68 -15.87 4.75
N CYS A 116 8.32 -15.51 3.52
CA CYS A 116 7.14 -16.02 2.85
C CYS A 116 7.20 -17.54 2.62
N GLU A 117 8.32 -18.06 2.11
CA GLU A 117 8.54 -19.50 1.90
C GLU A 117 8.40 -20.30 3.20
N ARG A 118 9.00 -19.82 4.29
CA ARG A 118 8.93 -20.48 5.61
C ARG A 118 7.49 -20.59 6.14
N HIS A 119 6.64 -19.64 5.77
CA HIS A 119 5.26 -19.53 6.28
C HIS A 119 4.19 -20.03 5.29
N GLY A 120 4.57 -20.48 4.09
CA GLY A 120 3.60 -20.83 3.04
C GLY A 120 2.77 -19.62 2.59
N LEU A 121 3.43 -18.47 2.48
CA LEU A 121 2.86 -17.21 2.05
C LEU A 121 3.46 -16.80 0.71
N ARG A 122 2.81 -15.87 0.03
CA ARG A 122 3.33 -15.19 -1.15
C ARG A 122 3.29 -13.68 -0.95
N ALA A 123 4.35 -13.00 -1.35
CA ALA A 123 4.40 -11.54 -1.43
C ALA A 123 4.26 -11.07 -2.89
N GLN A 124 3.60 -9.93 -3.07
CA GLN A 124 3.53 -9.17 -4.31
C GLN A 124 3.92 -7.72 -4.02
N VAL A 125 4.75 -7.15 -4.89
CA VAL A 125 5.22 -5.77 -4.77
C VAL A 125 4.66 -4.96 -5.93
N ASP A 126 3.95 -3.88 -5.62
CA ASP A 126 3.33 -3.00 -6.61
C ASP A 126 3.41 -1.53 -6.18
N THR A 127 3.05 -0.62 -7.08
CA THR A 127 2.85 0.80 -6.75
C THR A 127 1.38 1.12 -6.47
N TRP A 128 0.51 0.11 -6.47
CA TRP A 128 -0.91 0.18 -6.19
C TRP A 128 -1.34 -1.07 -5.42
N PRO A 129 -2.12 -0.96 -4.33
CA PRO A 129 -2.59 0.29 -3.71
C PRO A 129 -1.47 1.08 -3.03
N SER A 130 -1.59 2.40 -2.96
CA SER A 130 -0.64 3.24 -2.20
C SER A 130 -1.44 4.36 -1.54
N PHE A 131 -1.71 4.20 -0.25
CA PHE A 131 -2.57 5.06 0.57
C PHE A 131 -1.95 5.50 1.90
N HIS A 132 -0.75 5.04 2.27
CA HIS A 132 -0.02 5.68 3.39
C HIS A 132 0.57 7.02 2.93
N PHE A 133 1.29 7.01 1.81
CA PHE A 133 1.78 8.22 1.14
C PHE A 133 1.78 8.01 -0.39
N PRO A 134 0.61 8.17 -1.03
CA PRO A 134 0.44 7.98 -2.47
C PRO A 134 1.55 8.66 -3.29
N GLY A 135 2.22 7.89 -4.15
CA GLY A 135 3.30 8.38 -5.03
C GLY A 135 4.71 8.29 -4.45
N TRP A 136 4.87 7.95 -3.15
CA TRP A 136 6.18 7.76 -2.52
C TRP A 136 6.41 6.36 -1.95
N VAL A 137 5.35 5.65 -1.58
CA VAL A 137 5.45 4.28 -1.07
C VAL A 137 4.95 3.27 -2.10
N LEU A 138 5.61 2.12 -2.11
CA LEU A 138 5.14 0.90 -2.77
C LEU A 138 4.23 0.12 -1.81
N SER A 139 3.37 -0.74 -2.34
CA SER A 139 2.66 -1.76 -1.58
C SER A 139 3.43 -3.07 -1.62
N ILE A 140 3.43 -3.75 -0.48
CA ILE A 140 3.77 -5.16 -0.38
C ILE A 140 2.55 -5.89 0.16
N GLU A 141 1.92 -6.68 -0.70
CA GLU A 141 0.76 -7.51 -0.38
C GLU A 141 1.22 -8.93 -0.06
N ILE A 142 0.89 -9.42 1.14
CA ILE A 142 1.22 -10.77 1.60
C ILE A 142 -0.06 -11.55 1.84
N GLU A 143 -0.19 -12.67 1.15
CA GLU A 143 -1.35 -13.56 1.20
C GLU A 143 -0.92 -15.00 1.43
N LYS A 144 -1.86 -15.85 1.84
CA LYS A 144 -1.62 -17.29 1.92
C LYS A 144 -1.40 -17.86 0.52
N GLU A 145 -0.37 -18.67 0.34
CA GLU A 145 -0.18 -19.39 -0.91
C GLU A 145 -1.29 -20.44 -1.04
N VAL A 146 -2.14 -20.27 -2.06
CA VAL A 146 -3.12 -21.30 -2.41
C VAL A 146 -2.33 -22.40 -3.12
N ALA A 147 -2.29 -23.59 -2.53
CA ALA A 147 -1.73 -24.76 -3.20
C ALA A 147 -2.37 -24.90 -4.59
N ARG A 148 -1.55 -24.83 -5.63
CA ARG A 148 -1.97 -25.02 -7.02
C ARG A 148 -2.31 -26.49 -7.28
#